data_AF-A0A0B7H1L8-F1
#
_entry.id   AF-A0A0B7H1L8-F1
#
_cell.length_a   1.000
_cell.length_b   1.000
_cell.length_c   1.000
_cell.angle_alpha   90.00
_cell.angle_beta   90.00
_cell.angle_gamma   90.00
#
_symmetry.space_group_name_H-M   'P 1'
#
loop_
_entity.id
_entity.type
_entity.pdbx_description
1 polymer ?
#
loop_
_entity_poly.entity_id
_entity_poly.type
_entity_poly.pdbx_seq_one_letter_code
_entity_poly.pdbx_strand_id
1 'polypeptide(L)' 'MTHIKTTEFKALYVLGEIVRNFEKLHFLQMQDNDREQLQKARKILERIIHKNGYRVAYRTQQAICKK' A
#
# COMPACT_ATOMS: atom_id res chain seq x y z
N MET A 1 -22.90 11.79 -11.30
CA MET A 1 -22.59 11.27 -9.96
C MET A 1 -21.78 10.00 -10.17
N THR A 2 -20.45 10.13 -10.20
CA THR A 2 -19.53 9.05 -10.59
C THR A 2 -19.62 7.94 -9.56
N HIS A 3 -20.05 6.75 -9.96
CA HIS A 3 -19.78 5.54 -9.19
C HIS A 3 -18.25 5.43 -9.10
N ILE A 4 -17.62 6.03 -8.08
CA ILE A 4 -16.33 5.56 -7.58
C ILE A 4 -16.69 4.18 -7.04
N LYS A 5 -16.55 3.18 -7.91
CA LYS A 5 -17.20 1.88 -7.76
C LYS A 5 -16.58 1.24 -6.53
N THR A 6 -17.38 0.63 -5.66
CA THR A 6 -16.92 -0.16 -4.51
C THR A 6 -15.74 -1.08 -4.86
N THR A 7 -15.66 -1.54 -6.11
CA THR A 7 -14.54 -2.30 -6.69
C THR A 7 -13.19 -1.54 -6.70
N GLU A 8 -13.16 -0.27 -7.07
CA GLU A 8 -11.94 0.57 -7.04
C GLU A 8 -11.45 0.75 -5.60
N PHE A 9 -12.39 1.00 -4.67
CA PHE A 9 -12.07 1.06 -3.24
C PHE A 9 -11.54 -0.27 -2.70
N LYS A 10 -12.14 -1.40 -3.08
CA LYS A 10 -11.64 -2.74 -2.73
C LYS A 10 -10.22 -2.98 -3.25
N ALA A 11 -9.94 -2.63 -4.51
CA ALA A 11 -8.61 -2.77 -5.08
C ALA A 11 -7.58 -1.91 -4.33
N LEU A 12 -7.89 -0.64 -4.08
CA LEU A 12 -7.01 0.27 -3.34
C LEU A 12 -6.80 -0.19 -1.88
N TYR A 13 -7.81 -0.76 -1.25
CA TYR A 13 -7.72 -1.33 0.10
C TYR A 13 -6.73 -2.51 0.13
N VAL A 14 -6.83 -3.44 -0.81
CA VAL A 14 -5.88 -4.56 -0.94
C VAL A 14 -4.45 -4.06 -1.14
N LEU A 15 -4.24 -3.04 -1.99
CA LEU A 15 -2.91 -2.44 -2.14
C LEU A 15 -2.39 -1.85 -0.82
N GLY A 16 -3.25 -1.22 -0.02
CA GLY A 16 -2.90 -0.73 1.31
C GLY A 16 -2.49 -1.85 2.26
N GLU A 17 -3.18 -2.99 2.24
CA GLU A 17 -2.79 -4.16 3.04
C GLU A 17 -1.45 -4.73 2.60
N ILE A 18 -1.17 -4.80 1.31
CA ILE A 18 0.14 -5.22 0.79
C ILE A 18 1.22 -4.28 1.33
N VAL A 19 1.04 -2.96 1.22
CA VAL A 19 2.03 -1.98 1.72
C VAL A 19 2.27 -2.13 3.23
N ARG A 20 1.23 -2.40 4.04
CA ARG A 20 1.41 -2.65 5.48
C ARG A 20 2.18 -3.94 5.75
N ASN A 21 1.91 -5.00 4.98
CA ASN A 21 2.60 -6.27 5.15
C ASN A 21 4.06 -6.21 4.69
N PHE A 22 4.44 -5.28 3.80
CA PHE A 22 5.85 -5.02 3.48
C PHE A 22 6.67 -4.66 4.71
N GLU A 23 6.07 -4.01 5.71
CA GLU A 23 6.78 -3.76 6.96
C GLU A 23 7.19 -5.09 7.61
N LYS A 24 6.34 -6.11 7.62
CA LYS A 24 6.67 -7.43 8.19
C LYS A 24 7.79 -8.17 7.44
N LEU A 25 8.14 -7.76 6.23
CA LEU A 25 9.25 -8.38 5.49
C LEU A 25 10.62 -8.02 6.09
N HIS A 26 10.70 -7.08 7.05
CA HIS A 26 11.96 -6.81 7.77
C HIS A 26 12.53 -8.02 8.53
N PHE A 27 11.71 -9.05 8.78
CA PHE A 27 12.14 -10.31 9.40
C PHE A 27 12.86 -11.27 8.45
N LEU A 28 12.86 -11.01 7.14
CA LEU A 28 13.62 -11.81 6.18
C LEU A 28 15.07 -11.35 6.14
N GLN A 29 16.00 -12.31 6.14
CA GLN A 29 17.42 -12.06 5.89
C GLN A 29 17.64 -11.75 4.40
N MET A 30 17.29 -10.53 3.99
CA MET A 30 17.46 -10.03 2.62
C MET A 30 18.82 -9.36 2.43
N GLN A 31 19.41 -9.53 1.25
CA GLN A 31 20.54 -8.70 0.82
C GLN A 31 20.08 -7.25 0.56
N ASP A 32 21.02 -6.31 0.55
CA ASP A 32 20.70 -4.89 0.37
C ASP A 32 20.01 -4.59 -0.96
N ASN A 33 20.41 -5.28 -2.04
CA ASN A 33 19.76 -5.22 -3.35
C ASN A 33 18.26 -5.60 -3.25
N ASP A 34 17.96 -6.75 -2.63
CA ASP A 34 16.59 -7.24 -2.51
C ASP A 34 15.74 -6.26 -1.68
N ARG A 35 16.33 -5.70 -0.62
CA ARG A 35 15.69 -4.65 0.19
C ARG A 35 15.39 -3.39 -0.63
N GLU A 36 16.31 -2.96 -1.50
CA GLU A 36 16.10 -1.79 -2.36
C GLU A 36 14.98 -2.03 -3.38
N GLN A 37 14.95 -3.21 -4.02
CA GLN A 37 13.88 -3.58 -4.95
C GLN A 37 12.52 -3.64 -4.24
N LEU A 38 12.49 -4.18 -3.02
CA LEU A 38 11.29 -4.21 -2.20
C LEU A 38 10.83 -2.79 -1.83
N GLN A 39 11.75 -1.89 -1.47
CA GLN A 39 11.40 -0.48 -1.22
C GLN A 39 10.85 0.22 -2.47
N LYS A 40 11.37 -0.09 -3.67
CA LYS A 40 10.84 0.44 -4.94
C LYS A 40 9.40 -0.03 -5.17
N ALA A 41 9.12 -1.31 -4.96
CA ALA A 41 7.76 -1.87 -5.09
C ALA A 41 6.78 -1.19 -4.11
N ARG A 42 7.16 -1.03 -2.83
CA ARG A 42 6.35 -0.29 -1.83
C ARG A 42 5.99 1.11 -2.32
N LYS A 43 6.97 1.88 -2.79
CA LYS A 43 6.77 3.26 -3.26
C LYS A 43 5.82 3.33 -4.47
N ILE A 44 5.88 2.36 -5.38
CA ILE A 44 4.97 2.30 -6.53
C ILE A 44 3.53 2.10 -6.06
N LEU A 45 3.29 1.16 -5.14
CA LEU A 45 1.97 0.89 -4.59
C LEU A 45 1.42 2.09 -3.82
N GLU A 46 2.21 2.70 -2.94
CA GLU A 46 1.84 3.91 -2.21
C GLU A 46 1.48 5.06 -3.16
N ARG A 47 2.21 5.21 -4.27
CA ARG A 47 1.94 6.24 -5.28
C ARG A 47 0.60 6.03 -5.97
N ILE A 48 0.20 4.78 -6.26
CA ILE A 48 -1.11 4.46 -6.83
C ILE A 48 -2.21 4.85 -5.85
N ILE A 49 -2.07 4.48 -4.57
CA ILE A 49 -3.02 4.84 -3.51
C ILE A 49 -3.15 6.36 -3.38
N HIS A 50 -2.02 7.07 -3.35
CA HIS A 50 -1.97 8.52 -3.25
C HIS A 50 -2.60 9.25 -4.44
N LYS A 51 -2.32 8.80 -5.67
CA LYS A 51 -2.92 9.39 -6.89
C LYS A 51 -4.45 9.25 -6.92
N ASN A 52 -5.00 8.28 -6.19
CA ASN A 52 -6.45 8.07 -6.08
C ASN A 52 -7.06 8.76 -4.84
N GLY A 53 -6.34 9.65 -4.16
CA GLY A 53 -6.88 10.47 -3.07
C GLY A 53 -6.91 9.78 -1.70
N TYR A 54 -6.15 8.69 -1.53
CA TYR A 54 -6.03 7.98 -0.25
C TYR A 54 -4.59 8.04 0.27
N ARG A 55 -4.38 7.62 1.51
CA ARG A 55 -3.06 7.37 2.11
C ARG A 55 -3.08 6.06 2.88
N VAL A 56 -1.92 5.41 3.02
CA VAL A 56 -1.78 4.18 3.82
C VAL A 56 -1.84 4.52 5.30
N ALA A 57 -2.55 3.70 6.08
CA ALA A 57 -2.70 3.86 7.52
C ALA A 57 -2.15 2.62 8.24
N TYR A 58 -1.05 2.80 8.98
CA TYR A 58 -0.26 1.68 9.53
C TYR A 58 -0.79 1.11 10.85
N ARG A 59 -1.51 1.93 11.63
CA ARG A 59 -1.94 1.62 13.01
C ARG A 59 -3.46 1.53 13.20
N THR A 60 -4.19 1.40 12.10
CA THR A 60 -5.65 1.36 12.11
C THR A 60 -6.16 0.01 11.59
N GLN A 61 -7.42 -0.30 11.88
CA GLN A 61 -8.09 -1.44 11.26
C GLN A 61 -8.20 -1.26 9.73
N GLN A 62 -8.50 -0.05 9.28
CA GLN A 62 -8.51 0.28 7.85
C GLN A 62 -7.09 0.45 7.32
N ALA A 63 -6.75 -0.20 6.20
CA ALA A 63 -5.42 -0.14 5.60
C ALA A 63 -5.14 1.17 4.84
N ILE A 64 -6.19 1.83 4.36
CA ILE A 64 -6.13 3.14 3.71
C ILE A 64 -7.16 4.09 4.33
N CYS A 65 -6.85 5.38 4.34
CA CYS A 65 -7.81 6.42 4.70
C CYS A 65 -7.82 7.53 3.64
N LYS A 66 -8.95 8.22 3.51
CA LYS A 66 -9.08 9.34 2.56
C LYS A 66 -8.12 10.46 2.99
N LYS A 67 -7.44 11.06 2.02
CA LYS A 67 -6.54 12.19 2.24
C LYS A 67 -7.32 13.43 2.69
#